data_AF-A0A5D3CVX7-F1
#
_entry.id   AF-A0A5D3CVX7-F1
#
_cell.length_a   1.000
_cell.length_b   1.000
_cell.length_c   1.000
_cell.angle_alpha   90.00
_cell.angle_beta   90.00
_cell.angle_gamma   90.00
#
_symmetry.space_group_name_H-M   'P 1'
#
loop_
_entity.id
_entity.type
_entity.pdbx_description
1 polymer ?
#
loop_
_entity_poly.entity_id
_entity_poly.type
_entity_poly.pdbx_seq_one_letter_code
_entity_poly.pdbx_strand_id
1 'polypeptide(L)'
;MTNTNHVDYPDEEHGAGATKTQKNAYSKHYNNCIDVTCLILTYINSELQKQFEEIDAFTIIGQLKAMFQEQTKQERFNTIKAFVNCKLAKGSPVSSHVLKMTSYLEQL
;
A
#
# COMPACT_ATOMS: atom_id res chain seq x y z
N MET A 1 -28.45 13.66 3.93
CA MET A 1 -27.12 13.57 3.27
C MET A 1 -26.18 14.47 4.03
N THR A 2 -25.43 13.93 4.97
CA THR A 2 -24.32 14.63 5.64
C THR A 2 -23.11 13.73 5.50
N ASN A 3 -22.37 13.94 4.40
CA ASN A 3 -21.06 13.35 4.20
C ASN A 3 -20.06 14.18 5.02
N THR A 4 -19.91 13.82 6.30
CA THR A 4 -19.02 14.49 7.23
C THR A 4 -17.75 13.65 7.37
N ASN A 5 -16.93 13.58 6.32
CA ASN A 5 -15.61 12.92 6.38
C ASN A 5 -14.57 13.59 5.46
N HIS A 6 -14.63 14.91 5.34
CA HIS A 6 -13.45 15.68 4.96
C HIS A 6 -13.20 16.67 6.08
N VAL A 7 -12.44 16.24 7.09
CA VAL A 7 -11.83 17.20 8.00
C VAL A 7 -10.70 17.81 7.19
N ASP A 8 -11.01 18.94 6.58
CA ASP A 8 -10.08 19.80 5.87
C ASP A 8 -9.11 20.35 6.92
N TYR A 9 -8.06 19.58 7.19
CA TYR A 9 -7.02 19.98 8.13
C TYR A 9 -6.17 21.05 7.45
N PRO A 10 -5.83 22.13 8.16
CA PRO A 10 -5.07 23.21 7.57
C PRO A 10 -3.68 22.71 7.20
N ASP A 11 -3.39 22.73 5.89
CA ASP A 11 -2.09 22.40 5.31
C ASP A 11 -0.98 23.39 5.74
N GLU A 12 -1.32 24.49 6.43
CA GLU A 12 -0.38 25.54 6.82
C GLU A 12 -0.47 25.93 8.31
N GLU A 13 0.72 26.23 8.89
CA GLU A 13 0.86 26.82 10.22
C GLU A 13 0.05 28.10 10.31
N HIS A 14 -0.97 28.12 11.17
CA HIS A 14 -1.87 29.26 11.22
C HIS A 14 -1.14 30.55 11.63
N GLY A 15 -1.28 31.58 10.79
CA GLY A 15 -0.75 32.92 11.06
C GLY A 15 -1.20 33.53 12.39
N ALA A 16 -0.57 34.66 12.76
CA ALA A 16 -0.64 35.28 14.09
C ALA A 16 -2.05 35.52 14.68
N GLY A 17 -3.12 35.43 13.89
CA GLY A 17 -4.52 35.56 14.31
C GLY A 17 -5.24 34.27 14.76
N ALA A 18 -4.60 33.10 14.75
CA ALA A 18 -5.29 31.86 15.13
C ALA A 18 -5.59 31.72 16.63
N THR A 19 -6.76 31.16 16.93
CA THR A 19 -7.20 30.84 18.29
C THR A 19 -6.33 29.74 18.91
N LYS A 20 -6.26 29.73 20.25
CA LYS A 20 -5.55 28.69 21.01
C LYS A 20 -6.03 27.27 20.65
N THR A 21 -7.32 27.10 20.43
CA THR A 21 -7.93 25.81 20.05
C THR A 21 -7.41 25.33 18.69
N GLN A 22 -7.31 26.22 17.71
CA GLN A 22 -6.77 25.88 16.38
C GLN A 22 -5.31 25.45 16.45
N LYS A 23 -4.47 26.19 17.19
CA LYS A 23 -3.06 25.84 17.39
C LYS A 23 -2.89 24.47 18.08
N ASN A 24 -3.71 24.20 19.09
CA ASN A 24 -3.71 22.91 19.79
C ASN A 24 -4.14 21.75 18.88
N ALA A 25 -5.17 21.97 18.05
CA ALA A 25 -5.65 20.95 17.11
C ALA A 25 -4.57 20.61 16.06
N TYR A 26 -3.90 21.62 15.50
CA TYR A 26 -2.79 21.43 14.58
C TYR A 26 -1.63 20.66 15.22
N SER A 27 -1.16 21.08 16.40
CA SER A 27 -0.06 20.39 17.09
C SER A 27 -0.39 18.93 17.40
N LYS A 28 -1.63 18.64 17.82
CA LYS A 28 -2.09 17.27 18.03
C LYS A 28 -2.06 16.46 16.73
N HIS A 29 -2.54 17.02 15.63
CA HIS A 29 -2.51 16.37 14.33
C HIS A 29 -1.08 16.07 13.87
N TYR A 30 -0.20 17.06 13.96
CA TYR A 30 1.22 16.92 13.61
C TYR A 30 1.91 15.81 14.41
N ASN A 31 1.71 15.77 15.74
CA ASN A 31 2.26 14.70 16.57
C ASN A 31 1.71 13.32 16.19
N ASN A 32 0.39 13.23 15.93
CA ASN A 32 -0.21 11.99 15.45
C ASN A 32 0.39 11.54 14.10
N CYS A 33 0.66 12.47 13.18
CA CYS A 33 1.32 12.15 11.91
C CYS A 33 2.72 11.58 12.13
N ILE A 34 3.51 12.18 13.02
CA ILE A 34 4.84 11.67 13.38
C ILE A 34 4.75 10.26 13.95
N ASP A 35 3.84 10.02 14.90
CA ASP A 35 3.66 8.71 15.52
C ASP A 35 3.33 7.64 14.47
N VAL A 36 2.43 7.96 13.54
CA VAL A 36 2.05 7.06 12.45
C VAL A 36 3.22 6.84 11.48
N THR A 37 3.95 7.88 11.08
CA THR A 37 5.16 7.73 10.25
C THR A 37 6.17 6.80 10.92
N CYS A 38 6.44 7.00 12.21
CA CYS A 38 7.37 6.18 12.98
C CYS A 38 6.94 4.70 13.02
N LEU A 39 5.66 4.43 13.28
CA LEU A 39 5.11 3.07 13.25
C LEU A 39 5.28 2.44 11.86
N ILE A 40 4.92 3.16 10.81
CA ILE A 40 5.05 2.68 9.43
C ILE A 40 6.50 2.31 9.13
N LEU A 41 7.45 3.22 9.40
CA LEU A 41 8.89 2.97 9.16
C LEU A 41 9.43 1.81 10.00
N THR A 42 8.91 1.59 11.20
CA THR A 42 9.32 0.49 12.09
C THR A 42 8.90 -0.89 11.52
N TYR A 43 7.75 -0.97 10.85
CA TYR A 43 7.22 -2.24 10.32
C TYR A 43 7.65 -2.54 8.88
N ILE A 44 8.25 -1.58 8.20
CA ILE A 44 8.67 -1.71 6.80
C ILE A 44 10.10 -2.27 6.72
N ASN A 45 10.40 -2.95 5.61
CA ASN A 45 11.75 -3.46 5.36
C ASN A 45 12.78 -2.33 5.18
N SER A 46 14.05 -2.63 5.40
CA SER A 46 15.12 -1.62 5.40
C SER A 46 15.37 -0.92 4.06
N GLU A 47 14.94 -1.51 2.94
CA GLU A 47 15.06 -0.88 1.62
C GLU A 47 14.00 0.21 1.42
N LEU A 48 12.74 -0.12 1.72
CA LEU A 48 11.64 0.83 1.66
C LEU A 48 11.74 1.89 2.77
N GLN A 49 12.22 1.52 3.96
CA GLN A 49 12.44 2.46 5.06
C GLN A 49 13.30 3.65 4.61
N LYS A 50 14.45 3.39 3.96
CA LYS A 50 15.35 4.43 3.43
C LYS A 50 14.70 5.34 2.40
N GLN A 51 13.72 4.83 1.65
CA GLN A 51 12.98 5.63 0.66
C GLN A 51 11.96 6.57 1.32
N PHE A 52 11.54 6.26 2.55
CA PHE A 52 10.44 6.91 3.24
C PHE A 52 10.84 7.71 4.50
N GLU A 53 12.14 7.76 4.84
CA GLU A 53 12.65 8.41 6.05
C GLU A 53 12.18 9.86 6.23
N GLU A 54 12.04 10.61 5.13
CA GLU A 54 11.65 12.03 5.13
C GLU A 54 10.25 12.28 4.54
N ILE A 55 9.40 11.24 4.48
CA ILE A 55 8.06 11.32 3.88
C ILE A 55 6.99 11.27 4.98
N ASP A 56 5.91 12.04 4.82
CA ASP A 56 4.79 12.00 5.76
C ASP A 56 3.98 10.69 5.65
N ALA A 57 3.30 10.33 6.73
CA ALA A 57 2.55 9.09 6.84
C ALA A 57 1.53 8.88 5.72
N PHE A 58 0.83 9.93 5.29
CA PHE A 58 -0.24 9.81 4.30
C PHE A 58 0.35 9.51 2.92
N THR A 59 1.42 10.21 2.56
CA THR A 59 2.16 9.95 1.32
C THR A 59 2.78 8.55 1.32
N ILE A 60 3.39 8.11 2.42
CA ILE A 60 3.96 6.74 2.53
C ILE A 60 2.87 5.69 2.29
N ILE A 61 1.72 5.79 2.96
CA ILE A 61 0.59 4.86 2.78
C ILE A 61 0.13 4.85 1.32
N GLY A 62 0.01 6.02 0.69
CA GLY A 62 -0.37 6.15 -0.71
C GLY A 62 0.61 5.44 -1.65
N GLN A 63 1.92 5.65 -1.47
CA GLN A 63 2.96 5.05 -2.28
C GLN A 63 3.04 3.54 -2.10
N LEU A 64 2.99 3.05 -0.86
CA LEU A 64 2.95 1.60 -0.58
C LEU A 64 1.73 0.95 -1.24
N LYS A 65 0.56 1.58 -1.12
CA LYS A 65 -0.66 1.06 -1.74
C LYS A 65 -0.51 0.98 -3.26
N ALA A 66 0.02 2.02 -3.91
CA ALA A 66 0.25 2.02 -5.35
C ALA A 66 1.24 0.91 -5.76
N MET A 67 2.34 0.77 -5.02
CA MET A 67 3.37 -0.24 -5.28
C MET A 67 2.81 -1.67 -5.17
N PHE A 68 2.13 -1.99 -4.07
CA PHE A 68 1.56 -3.33 -3.88
C PHE A 68 0.40 -3.61 -4.85
N GLN A 69 -0.40 -2.61 -5.20
CA GLN A 69 -1.44 -2.78 -6.22
C GLN A 69 -0.84 -3.09 -7.60
N GLU A 70 0.22 -2.39 -8.01
CA GLU A 70 0.93 -2.69 -9.26
C GLU A 70 1.60 -4.08 -9.20
N GLN A 71 2.22 -4.42 -8.08
CA GLN A 71 2.79 -5.75 -7.88
C GLN A 71 1.74 -6.86 -8.01
N THR A 72 0.57 -6.72 -7.34
CA THR A 72 -0.52 -7.68 -7.46
C THR A 72 -1.03 -7.81 -8.90
N LYS A 73 -1.16 -6.71 -9.64
CA LYS A 73 -1.55 -6.75 -11.06
C LYS A 73 -0.52 -7.51 -11.89
N GLN A 74 0.77 -7.25 -11.66
CA GLN A 74 1.87 -7.89 -12.37
C GLN A 74 1.97 -9.38 -12.06
N GLU A 75 1.84 -9.76 -10.79
CA GLU A 75 1.79 -11.16 -10.34
C GLU A 75 0.62 -11.89 -10.97
N ARG A 76 -0.59 -11.31 -10.92
CA ARG A 76 -1.78 -11.87 -11.56
C ARG A 76 -1.58 -12.05 -13.06
N PHE A 77 -1.04 -11.05 -13.75
CA PHE A 77 -0.73 -11.15 -15.17
C PHE A 77 0.26 -12.28 -15.46
N ASN A 78 1.33 -12.40 -14.67
CA ASN A 78 2.33 -13.45 -14.81
C ASN A 78 1.73 -14.84 -14.56
N THR A 79 0.85 -14.99 -13.56
CA THR A 79 0.15 -16.24 -13.27
C THR A 79 -0.80 -16.62 -14.41
N ILE A 80 -1.61 -15.68 -14.92
CA ILE A 80 -2.47 -15.93 -16.09
C ILE A 80 -1.62 -16.34 -17.30
N LYS A 81 -0.52 -15.64 -17.56
CA LYS A 81 0.40 -15.94 -18.65
C LYS A 81 1.00 -17.34 -18.49
N ALA A 82 1.41 -17.74 -17.29
CA ALA A 82 1.93 -19.07 -17.01
C ALA A 82 0.87 -20.15 -17.20
N PHE A 83 -0.37 -19.90 -16.75
CA PHE A 83 -1.51 -20.80 -16.92
C PHE A 83 -1.85 -21.03 -18.40
N VAL A 84 -2.03 -19.95 -19.17
CA VAL A 84 -2.37 -20.04 -20.60
C VAL A 84 -1.26 -20.73 -21.42
N ASN A 85 0.00 -20.57 -21.01
CA ASN A 85 1.13 -21.25 -21.64
C ASN A 85 1.42 -22.64 -21.07
N CYS A 86 0.65 -23.10 -20.07
CA CYS A 86 0.82 -24.41 -19.47
C CYS A 86 0.32 -25.49 -20.45
N LYS A 87 1.22 -26.12 -21.18
CA LYS A 87 0.91 -27.21 -22.11
C LYS A 87 1.34 -28.55 -21.52
N LEU A 88 0.54 -29.60 -21.76
CA LEU A 88 0.92 -30.97 -21.44
C LEU A 88 2.12 -31.38 -22.31
N ALA A 89 3.23 -31.75 -21.67
CA ALA A 89 4.40 -32.22 -22.38
C ALA A 89 4.19 -33.65 -22.90
N LYS A 90 4.69 -33.96 -24.10
CA LYS A 90 4.58 -35.31 -24.69
C LYS A 90 5.26 -36.32 -23.76
N GLY A 91 4.53 -37.36 -23.37
CA GLY A 91 5.01 -38.40 -22.46
C GLY A 91 4.94 -38.05 -20.97
N SER A 92 4.48 -36.85 -20.59
CA SER A 92 4.24 -36.51 -19.18
C SER A 92 2.88 -37.01 -18.67
N PRO A 93 2.74 -37.39 -17.39
CA PRO A 93 1.46 -37.78 -16.81
C PRO A 93 0.46 -36.63 -16.78
N VAL A 94 -0.78 -36.90 -17.18
CA VAL A 94 -1.89 -35.92 -17.13
C VAL A 94 -2.13 -35.42 -15.71
N SER A 95 -2.03 -36.29 -14.69
CA SER A 95 -2.21 -35.92 -13.29
C SER A 95 -1.25 -34.83 -12.83
N SER A 96 0.02 -34.90 -13.21
CA SER A 96 1.03 -33.88 -12.88
C SER A 96 0.71 -32.54 -13.55
N HIS A 97 0.24 -32.58 -14.81
CA HIS A 97 -0.16 -31.39 -15.53
C HIS A 97 -1.39 -30.72 -14.91
N VAL A 98 -2.41 -31.50 -14.53
CA VAL A 98 -3.61 -30.99 -13.85
C VAL A 98 -3.24 -30.33 -12.53
N LEU A 99 -2.39 -30.97 -11.71
CA LEU A 99 -1.92 -30.35 -10.46
C LEU A 99 -1.23 -29.00 -10.71
N LYS A 100 -0.40 -28.90 -11.75
CA LYS A 100 0.25 -27.65 -12.13
C LYS A 100 -0.77 -26.58 -12.56
N MET A 101 -1.76 -26.94 -13.38
CA MET A 101 -2.83 -26.04 -13.77
C MET A 101 -3.67 -25.56 -12.57
N THR A 102 -4.01 -26.46 -11.65
CA THR A 102 -4.72 -26.13 -10.40
C THR A 102 -3.93 -25.14 -9.57
N SER A 103 -2.61 -25.34 -9.43
CA SER A 103 -1.77 -24.43 -8.64
C SER A 103 -1.77 -22.99 -9.17
N TYR A 104 -1.87 -22.79 -10.50
CA TYR A 104 -2.02 -21.45 -11.06
C TYR A 104 -3.42 -20.87 -10.80
N LEU A 105 -4.48 -21.68 -10.85
CA LEU A 105 -5.84 -21.21 -10.55
C LEU A 105 -6.00 -20.82 -9.08
N GLU A 106 -5.33 -21.51 -8.16
CA GLU A 106 -5.31 -21.17 -6.73
C GLU A 106 -4.60 -19.83 -6.45
N GLN A 107 -3.72 -19.39 -7.36
CA GLN A 107 -2.98 -18.12 -7.25
C GLN A 107 -3.68 -16.94 -7.95
N LEU A 108 -4.87 -17.15 -8.56
CA LEU A 108 -5.64 -16.13 -9.28
C LEU A 108 -6.88 -15.67 -8.52
#